data_AF-A0A2E4CR34-F1
#
_entry.id   AF-A0A2E4CR34-F1
#
_cell.length_a   1.000
_cell.length_b   1.000
_cell.length_c   1.000
_cell.angle_alpha   90.00
_cell.angle_beta   90.00
_cell.angle_gamma   90.00
#
_symmetry.space_group_name_H-M   'P 1'
#
loop_
_entity.id
_entity.type
_entity.pdbx_description
1 polymer ?
#
loop_
_entity_poly.entity_id
_entity_poly.type
_entity_poly.pdbx_seq_one_letter_code
_entity_poly.pdbx_strand_id
1 'polypeptide(L)'
;MTDDKRELELDFEPKAEGKASSWELLVPIHADNFALALASGYLGGSLKSDAARDLQSYAANGLFAFIGEVPAWAISEGEDGDRVLLSLAGKGEAAPGPGTMELLAGPERITRVRSAYFRDEASLANFNASYDAFPDVPMNIVELAAKWPVRETGDRPVDLQELRVEQPGRRSDLDFLGGLAAGIIDLLAESTFDEAICKFLDEPGSNIAGNGQKLLLALEPRSSQVDVSIWTATIEALRSRFGKRGFDRREFLAEVEGRLADHGPEAESWVRGCQKVIDAEIDIPSLADGEKIGRRAALAIILSHEPSGLEELESNLETGPRVRALVTAAVYAFAGLSRIDSKLKSPAPRMDAVLEVGQRMVTGDPVKVDIKTLKTSADLTRHQVIKVAGKSALERQIEPPAYMVMLKARIQEAGYKVELDSVSGQIGIRAASAKEKLIMVEDCSESASGNSIVNLVLPIFTLGSRPTIASLKKLLATAWQSATTVAVREVDESEEVVAMASLPLATLDRDELNFHVDRLLLISTELGGKKRKGRRVKK
;
A
#
# COMPACT_ATOMS: atom_id res chain seq x y z
N MET A 1 12.17 35.63 36.65
CA MET A 1 12.48 34.92 35.40
C MET A 1 11.20 34.19 35.05
N THR A 2 10.55 34.63 34.00
CA THR A 2 9.25 34.12 33.54
C THR A 2 9.49 32.84 32.75
N ASP A 3 8.92 31.73 33.22
CA ASP A 3 8.79 30.50 32.45
C ASP A 3 7.85 30.78 31.28
N ASP A 4 8.43 30.96 30.10
CA ASP A 4 7.69 30.99 28.86
C ASP A 4 7.08 29.61 28.63
N LYS A 5 5.75 29.52 28.86
CA LYS A 5 4.91 28.46 28.32
C LYS A 5 5.10 28.42 26.81
N ARG A 6 5.84 27.45 26.32
CA ARG A 6 5.82 27.08 24.90
C ARG A 6 4.70 26.08 24.70
N GLU A 7 3.49 26.58 24.49
CA GLU A 7 2.44 25.81 23.82
C GLU A 7 2.90 25.56 22.38
N LEU A 8 3.04 24.29 22.01
CA LEU A 8 3.37 23.91 20.64
C LEU A 8 2.05 23.60 19.94
N GLU A 9 1.46 24.61 19.31
CA GLU A 9 0.45 24.39 18.28
C GLU A 9 1.13 23.61 17.14
N LEU A 10 0.71 22.36 16.94
CA LEU A 10 1.03 21.64 15.72
C LEU A 10 0.21 22.27 14.59
N ASP A 11 0.83 23.22 13.87
CA ASP A 11 0.28 23.77 12.62
C ASP A 11 0.07 22.64 11.61
N PHE A 12 -1.14 22.09 11.60
CA PHE A 12 -1.65 21.30 10.49
C PHE A 12 -2.53 22.24 9.66
N GLU A 13 -2.14 22.48 8.40
CA GLU A 13 -2.87 23.35 7.49
C GLU A 13 -4.39 23.07 7.55
N PRO A 14 -5.24 24.10 7.68
CA PRO A 14 -6.68 23.92 7.63
C PRO A 14 -7.08 23.35 6.28
N LYS A 15 -7.86 22.27 6.32
CA LYS A 15 -8.49 21.66 5.13
C LYS A 15 -9.17 22.72 4.28
N ALA A 16 -8.99 22.62 2.97
CA ALA A 16 -9.85 23.26 1.99
C ALA A 16 -11.32 22.96 2.28
N GLU A 17 -12.15 23.98 2.07
CA GLU A 17 -13.54 24.13 2.50
C GLU A 17 -14.44 22.92 2.19
N GLY A 18 -14.81 22.22 3.25
CA GLY A 18 -15.95 21.31 3.34
C GLY A 18 -16.28 21.15 4.81
N LYS A 19 -17.50 21.49 5.23
CA LYS A 19 -17.96 21.46 6.63
C LYS A 19 -17.94 20.03 7.18
N ALA A 20 -16.79 19.57 7.67
CA ALA A 20 -16.70 18.48 8.61
C ALA A 20 -16.19 19.08 9.91
N SER A 21 -17.08 19.28 10.89
CA SER A 21 -16.64 19.60 12.25
C SER A 21 -15.85 18.41 12.78
N SER A 22 -14.57 18.57 13.09
CA SER A 22 -13.83 17.59 13.88
C SER A 22 -14.12 17.84 15.36
N TRP A 23 -14.48 16.81 16.10
CA TRP A 23 -14.66 16.87 17.55
C TRP A 23 -13.72 15.89 18.26
N GLU A 24 -13.52 16.11 19.55
CA GLU A 24 -12.63 15.29 20.36
C GLU A 24 -13.38 14.11 20.99
N LEU A 25 -12.83 12.91 20.79
CA LEU A 25 -13.31 11.67 21.39
C LEU A 25 -12.35 11.24 22.49
N LEU A 26 -12.87 11.05 23.70
CA LEU A 26 -12.10 10.72 24.89
C LEU A 26 -12.29 9.25 25.27
N VAL A 27 -11.21 8.49 25.30
CA VAL A 27 -11.23 7.05 25.60
C VAL A 27 -10.56 6.77 26.94
N PRO A 28 -11.30 6.30 27.97
CA PRO A 28 -10.70 5.80 29.19
C PRO A 28 -10.10 4.41 28.99
N ILE A 29 -8.82 4.24 29.34
CA ILE A 29 -8.10 2.96 29.27
C ILE A 29 -7.22 2.72 30.49
N HIS A 30 -6.98 1.46 30.86
CA HIS A 30 -5.99 1.10 31.89
C HIS A 30 -4.56 1.41 31.42
N ALA A 31 -3.67 1.83 32.32
CA ALA A 31 -2.28 2.17 32.00
C ALA A 31 -1.51 1.01 31.35
N ASP A 32 -1.78 -0.24 31.76
CA ASP A 32 -1.16 -1.43 31.16
C ASP A 32 -1.58 -1.64 29.69
N ASN A 33 -2.83 -1.31 29.36
CA ASN A 33 -3.34 -1.38 28.00
C ASN A 33 -2.90 -0.16 27.17
N PHE A 34 -2.61 0.97 27.82
CA PHE A 34 -2.06 2.17 27.19
C PHE A 34 -0.65 1.93 26.64
N ALA A 35 0.22 1.21 27.36
CA ALA A 35 1.56 0.87 26.85
C ALA A 35 1.50 0.08 25.52
N LEU A 36 0.56 -0.86 25.41
CA LEU A 36 0.31 -1.61 24.17
C LEU A 36 -0.24 -0.71 23.05
N ALA A 37 -1.16 0.20 23.38
CA ALA A 37 -1.75 1.15 22.44
C ALA A 37 -0.73 2.21 21.94
N LEU A 38 0.27 2.55 22.76
CA LEU A 38 1.36 3.46 22.41
C LEU A 38 2.38 2.82 21.48
N ALA A 39 2.81 1.57 21.76
CA ALA A 39 3.70 0.82 20.88
C ALA A 39 3.09 0.63 19.47
N SER A 40 1.76 0.59 19.38
CA SER A 40 1.06 0.58 18.11
C SER A 40 0.85 1.97 17.51
N GLY A 41 0.81 3.06 18.30
CA GLY A 41 0.41 4.42 17.89
C GLY A 41 -1.10 4.60 17.71
N TYR A 42 -1.88 3.54 17.96
CA TYR A 42 -3.29 3.39 17.64
C TYR A 42 -3.99 2.53 18.68
N LEU A 43 -5.25 2.86 18.97
CA LEU A 43 -6.11 2.11 19.86
C LEU A 43 -6.75 0.93 19.12
N GLY A 44 -6.06 -0.22 19.09
CA GLY A 44 -6.55 -1.40 18.33
C GLY A 44 -5.95 -2.76 18.67
N GLY A 45 -4.84 -2.85 19.41
CA GLY A 45 -4.20 -4.15 19.73
C GLY A 45 -5.04 -5.07 20.62
N SER A 46 -4.72 -6.36 20.67
CA SER A 46 -5.39 -7.33 21.55
C SER A 46 -5.26 -6.90 23.02
N LEU A 47 -6.30 -6.33 23.61
CA LEU A 47 -6.35 -6.09 25.06
C LEU A 47 -6.19 -7.44 25.75
N LYS A 48 -5.44 -7.50 26.85
CA LYS A 48 -5.42 -8.72 27.67
C LYS A 48 -6.86 -8.97 28.14
N SER A 49 -7.43 -10.12 27.76
CA SER A 49 -8.77 -10.57 28.19
C SER A 49 -8.95 -10.50 29.70
N ASP A 50 -7.85 -10.73 30.42
CA ASP A 50 -7.80 -10.83 31.87
C ASP A 50 -7.76 -9.43 32.54
N ALA A 51 -7.43 -8.38 31.78
CA ALA A 51 -7.40 -6.98 32.22
C ALA A 51 -8.62 -6.18 31.74
N ALA A 52 -9.56 -6.84 31.06
CA ALA A 52 -10.77 -6.21 30.50
C ALA A 52 -11.99 -6.64 31.32
N ARG A 53 -12.12 -6.10 32.53
CA ARG A 53 -13.38 -6.10 33.31
C ARG A 53 -13.96 -4.69 33.45
N ASP A 54 -13.71 -3.84 32.45
CA ASP A 54 -14.16 -2.44 32.44
C ASP A 54 -15.30 -2.23 31.43
N LEU A 55 -15.76 -0.99 31.23
CA LEU A 55 -16.71 -0.56 30.18
C LEU A 55 -16.44 -1.22 28.80
N GLN A 56 -15.16 -1.44 28.47
CA GLN A 56 -14.68 -2.09 27.23
C GLN A 56 -15.03 -3.59 27.14
N SER A 57 -15.18 -4.27 28.28
CA SER A 57 -15.55 -5.69 28.38
C SER A 57 -17.02 -5.95 28.07
N TYR A 58 -17.89 -4.99 28.39
CA TYR A 58 -19.32 -5.04 28.09
C TYR A 58 -19.60 -5.01 26.58
N ALA A 59 -18.72 -4.41 25.79
CA ALA A 59 -18.82 -4.40 24.33
C ALA A 59 -18.23 -5.65 23.65
N ALA A 60 -17.75 -6.63 24.41
CA ALA A 60 -17.04 -7.85 23.99
C ALA A 60 -15.74 -7.63 23.16
N ASN A 61 -15.72 -6.68 22.22
CA ASN A 61 -14.63 -6.41 21.27
C ASN A 61 -14.43 -4.91 20.91
N GLY A 62 -15.31 -3.99 21.31
CA GLY A 62 -15.23 -2.56 20.95
C GLY A 62 -14.67 -1.66 22.05
N LEU A 63 -14.14 -0.49 21.67
CA LEU A 63 -13.71 0.58 22.60
C LEU A 63 -14.81 1.63 22.71
N PHE A 64 -15.11 2.09 23.91
CA PHE A 64 -16.00 3.23 24.10
C PHE A 64 -15.21 4.53 24.18
N ALA A 65 -15.67 5.53 23.44
CA ALA A 65 -15.22 6.90 23.53
C ALA A 65 -16.36 7.80 24.01
N PHE A 66 -16.02 8.95 24.58
CA PHE A 66 -16.98 9.97 25.00
C PHE A 66 -16.66 11.30 24.34
N ILE A 67 -17.67 12.00 23.87
CA ILE A 67 -17.48 13.27 23.16
C ILE A 67 -17.23 14.40 24.16
N GLY A 68 -16.06 15.03 24.07
CA GLY A 68 -15.69 16.25 24.81
C GLY A 68 -15.50 16.11 26.33
N GLU A 69 -16.24 15.23 26.99
CA GLU A 69 -16.25 14.99 28.44
C GLU A 69 -16.39 13.49 28.74
N VAL A 70 -15.60 12.97 29.69
CA VAL A 70 -15.74 11.60 30.20
C VAL A 70 -16.48 11.64 31.55
N PRO A 71 -17.62 10.95 31.70
CA PRO A 71 -18.31 10.87 32.98
C PRO A 71 -17.44 10.23 34.07
N ALA A 72 -17.52 10.74 35.31
CA ALA A 72 -16.72 10.23 36.43
C ALA A 72 -16.90 8.72 36.66
N TRP A 73 -18.13 8.21 36.48
CA TRP A 73 -18.43 6.78 36.63
C TRP A 73 -17.65 5.89 35.64
N ALA A 74 -17.43 6.36 34.41
CA ALA A 74 -16.71 5.61 33.37
C ALA A 74 -15.21 5.50 33.62
N ILE A 75 -14.66 6.43 34.43
CA ILE A 75 -13.26 6.40 34.88
C ILE A 75 -13.09 5.42 36.06
N SER A 76 -14.15 5.25 36.87
CA SER A 76 -14.18 4.39 38.05
C SER A 76 -14.75 2.99 37.82
N GLU A 77 -15.19 2.66 36.59
CA GLU A 77 -15.82 1.38 36.30
C GLU A 77 -14.77 0.29 35.97
N GLY A 78 -14.91 -0.85 36.65
CA GLY A 78 -14.12 -2.05 36.41
C GLY A 78 -13.03 -2.29 37.45
N GLU A 79 -11.85 -2.77 37.03
CA GLU A 79 -10.78 -3.09 37.97
C GLU A 79 -10.11 -1.83 38.54
N ASP A 80 -9.72 -1.90 39.83
CA ASP A 80 -8.94 -0.84 40.48
C ASP A 80 -7.55 -0.74 39.84
N GLY A 81 -7.16 0.44 39.39
CA GLY A 81 -5.81 0.69 38.87
C GLY A 81 -5.66 2.00 38.12
N ASP A 82 -4.47 2.21 37.56
CA ASP A 82 -4.08 3.45 36.89
C ASP A 82 -4.80 3.61 35.54
N ARG A 83 -5.29 4.81 35.24
CA ARG A 83 -6.12 5.09 34.07
C ARG A 83 -5.53 6.22 33.23
N VAL A 84 -5.71 6.14 31.91
CA VAL A 84 -5.31 7.19 30.97
C VAL A 84 -6.50 7.57 30.11
N LEU A 85 -6.73 8.87 29.92
CA LEU A 85 -7.72 9.39 28.97
C LEU A 85 -7.02 9.82 27.69
N LEU A 86 -7.28 9.04 26.64
CA LEU A 86 -6.76 9.28 25.30
C LEU A 86 -7.72 10.17 24.52
N SER A 87 -7.15 11.03 23.68
CA SER A 87 -7.88 11.91 22.78
C SER A 87 -7.70 11.42 21.35
N LEU A 88 -8.83 11.18 20.69
CA LEU A 88 -8.96 10.76 19.30
C LEU A 88 -9.70 11.85 18.51
N ALA A 89 -9.41 11.93 17.21
CA ALA A 89 -10.17 12.79 16.31
C ALA A 89 -11.46 12.11 15.83
N GLY A 90 -12.61 12.61 16.29
CA GLY A 90 -13.92 12.26 15.75
C GLY A 90 -14.19 12.97 14.42
N LYS A 91 -14.92 12.31 13.51
CA LYS A 91 -15.34 12.87 12.21
C LYS A 91 -16.83 12.63 11.99
N GLY A 92 -17.55 13.66 11.54
CA GLY A 92 -18.91 13.53 11.01
C GLY A 92 -19.58 14.89 10.76
N GLU A 93 -20.85 14.86 10.38
CA GLU A 93 -21.59 16.06 9.96
C GLU A 93 -22.05 16.96 11.13
N ALA A 94 -22.24 16.37 12.32
CA ALA A 94 -22.54 17.11 13.55
C ALA A 94 -22.01 16.34 14.77
N ALA A 95 -21.34 17.05 15.69
CA ALA A 95 -20.93 16.47 16.96
C ALA A 95 -22.17 16.22 17.84
N PRO A 96 -22.38 14.99 18.34
CA PRO A 96 -23.35 14.73 19.40
C PRO A 96 -23.05 15.57 20.65
N GLY A 97 -24.01 15.63 21.59
CA GLY A 97 -23.84 16.41 22.82
C GLY A 97 -22.64 15.94 23.66
N PRO A 98 -21.99 16.82 24.44
CA PRO A 98 -20.91 16.44 25.37
C PRO A 98 -21.33 15.28 26.29
N GLY A 99 -20.40 14.37 26.56
CA GLY A 99 -20.64 13.19 27.39
C GLY A 99 -21.38 12.04 26.68
N THR A 100 -21.75 12.20 25.41
CA THR A 100 -22.34 11.11 24.60
C THR A 100 -21.30 10.02 24.39
N MET A 101 -21.71 8.77 24.64
CA MET A 101 -20.89 7.58 24.46
C MET A 101 -20.98 7.09 23.01
N GLU A 102 -19.82 6.87 22.38
CA GLU A 102 -19.68 6.29 21.05
C GLU A 102 -18.88 4.98 21.10
N LEU A 103 -19.26 4.02 20.26
CA LEU A 103 -18.53 2.77 20.11
C LEU A 103 -17.59 2.88 18.91
N LEU A 104 -16.30 2.68 19.15
CA LEU A 104 -15.26 2.68 18.12
C LEU A 104 -15.20 1.31 17.47
N ALA A 105 -15.33 1.29 16.14
CA ALA A 105 -15.36 0.08 15.32
C ALA A 105 -13.98 -0.34 14.80
N GLY A 106 -12.90 0.43 15.03
CA GLY A 106 -11.61 0.22 14.39
C GLY A 106 -10.40 0.65 15.23
N PRO A 107 -9.18 0.32 14.76
CA PRO A 107 -7.94 0.91 15.26
C PRO A 107 -7.96 2.42 15.05
N GLU A 108 -8.26 3.17 16.11
CA GLU A 108 -8.33 4.62 16.04
C GLU A 108 -6.98 5.26 16.33
N ARG A 109 -6.66 6.32 15.59
CA ARG A 109 -5.41 7.06 15.78
C ARG A 109 -5.41 7.79 17.10
N ILE A 110 -4.43 7.50 17.95
CA ILE A 110 -4.18 8.31 19.14
C ILE A 110 -3.68 9.67 18.65
N THR A 111 -4.51 10.70 18.81
CA THR A 111 -4.16 12.05 18.36
C THR A 111 -3.49 12.88 19.45
N ARG A 112 -3.87 12.66 20.71
CA ARG A 112 -3.25 13.29 21.89
C ARG A 112 -3.53 12.45 23.14
N VAL A 113 -2.73 12.61 24.18
CA VAL A 113 -3.11 12.21 25.54
C VAL A 113 -3.62 13.44 26.27
N ARG A 114 -4.89 13.44 26.70
CA ARG A 114 -5.50 14.63 27.33
C ARG A 114 -5.22 14.69 28.84
N SER A 115 -5.21 13.53 29.49
CA SER A 115 -4.92 13.43 30.93
C SER A 115 -4.57 11.99 31.31
N ALA A 116 -3.71 11.82 32.31
CA ALA A 116 -3.33 10.52 32.84
C ALA A 116 -3.45 10.51 34.37
N TYR A 117 -3.98 9.41 34.90
CA TYR A 117 -4.39 9.26 36.29
C TYR A 117 -3.65 8.06 36.90
N PHE A 118 -2.74 8.35 37.81
CA PHE A 118 -1.96 7.34 38.52
C PHE A 118 -2.28 7.39 40.01
N ARG A 119 -2.38 6.21 40.63
CA ARG A 119 -2.74 5.99 42.04
C ARG A 119 -1.68 6.56 42.97
N ASP A 120 -0.42 6.53 42.56
CA ASP A 120 0.73 7.06 43.28
C ASP A 120 1.85 7.48 42.30
N GLU A 121 2.85 8.19 42.84
CA GLU A 121 4.01 8.65 42.07
C GLU A 121 4.90 7.50 41.56
N ALA A 122 4.90 6.35 42.23
CA ALA A 122 5.68 5.18 41.80
C ALA A 122 5.08 4.52 40.55
N SER A 123 3.75 4.45 40.48
CA SER A 123 2.98 4.05 39.31
C SER A 123 3.24 4.97 38.12
N LEU A 124 3.26 6.29 38.35
CA LEU A 124 3.65 7.27 37.33
C LEU A 124 5.11 7.05 36.86
N ALA A 125 6.04 6.85 37.79
CA ALA A 125 7.45 6.62 37.46
C ALA A 125 7.66 5.31 36.67
N ASN A 126 6.96 4.24 37.04
CA ASN A 126 6.98 2.97 36.31
C ASN A 126 6.38 3.10 34.92
N PHE A 127 5.31 3.88 34.79
CA PHE A 127 4.71 4.18 33.51
C PHE A 127 5.67 4.97 32.61
N ASN A 128 6.31 6.03 33.14
CA ASN A 128 7.32 6.81 32.41
C ASN A 128 8.53 5.94 32.01
N ALA A 129 9.03 5.11 32.91
CA ALA A 129 10.12 4.19 32.61
C ALA A 129 9.73 3.18 31.51
N SER A 130 8.48 2.71 31.51
CA SER A 130 7.95 1.85 30.44
C SER A 130 7.81 2.63 29.13
N TYR A 131 7.31 3.86 29.17
CA TYR A 131 7.18 4.76 28.02
C TYR A 131 8.53 5.03 27.36
N ASP A 132 9.55 5.38 28.16
CA ASP A 132 10.92 5.64 27.71
C ASP A 132 11.61 4.37 27.18
N ALA A 133 11.16 3.17 27.58
CA ALA A 133 11.70 1.90 27.14
C ALA A 133 11.19 1.42 25.76
N PHE A 134 10.21 2.10 25.15
CA PHE A 134 9.76 1.82 23.79
C PHE A 134 10.38 2.83 22.80
N PRO A 135 11.56 2.54 22.22
CA PRO A 135 12.31 3.47 21.36
C PRO A 135 11.56 3.84 20.06
N ASP A 136 10.52 3.09 19.74
CA ASP A 136 9.69 3.20 18.53
C ASP A 136 8.48 4.14 18.69
N VAL A 137 8.20 4.61 19.90
CA VAL A 137 7.11 5.55 20.20
C VAL A 137 7.66 6.98 20.12
N PRO A 138 7.06 7.89 19.33
CA PRO A 138 7.51 9.27 19.29
C PRO A 138 7.52 9.87 20.72
N MET A 139 8.69 10.31 21.18
CA MET A 139 8.95 10.78 22.56
C MET A 139 8.15 12.03 22.99
N ASN A 140 7.26 12.54 22.14
CA ASN A 140 6.61 13.85 22.27
C ASN A 140 5.07 13.76 22.30
N ILE A 141 4.47 12.57 22.49
CA ILE A 141 3.00 12.39 22.42
C ILE A 141 2.28 12.79 23.73
N VAL A 142 2.99 12.85 24.86
CA VAL A 142 2.36 12.87 26.18
C VAL A 142 2.60 14.19 26.93
N GLU A 143 1.53 14.94 27.16
CA GLU A 143 1.50 15.95 28.22
C GLU A 143 0.92 15.29 29.48
N LEU A 144 1.79 15.06 30.48
CA LEU A 144 1.45 14.39 31.73
C LEU A 144 0.77 15.36 32.70
N ALA A 145 -0.56 15.47 32.62
CA ALA A 145 -1.35 16.12 33.66
C ALA A 145 -1.77 15.09 34.72
N ALA A 146 -1.08 15.08 35.87
CA ALA A 146 -1.35 14.18 36.99
C ALA A 146 -2.34 14.81 37.99
N LYS A 147 -3.59 14.34 38.02
CA LYS A 147 -4.49 14.48 39.17
C LYS A 147 -5.53 13.37 39.17
N TRP A 148 -5.40 12.38 40.05
CA TRP A 148 -6.45 11.40 40.36
C TRP A 148 -7.81 12.10 40.50
N PRO A 149 -8.91 11.61 39.90
CA PRO A 149 -10.19 12.29 40.03
C PRO A 149 -10.63 12.30 41.50
N VAL A 150 -11.12 13.45 41.96
CA VAL A 150 -11.89 13.53 43.19
C VAL A 150 -13.19 12.76 42.95
N ARG A 151 -13.51 11.82 43.85
CA ARG A 151 -14.72 10.99 43.78
C ARG A 151 -15.96 11.88 43.85
N GLU A 152 -16.52 12.25 42.71
CA GLU A 152 -17.89 12.75 42.62
C GLU A 152 -18.72 11.75 41.82
N THR A 153 -19.69 11.15 42.51
CA THR A 153 -20.66 10.23 41.93
C THR A 153 -21.61 10.98 41.01
N GLY A 154 -21.48 10.77 39.70
CA GLY A 154 -22.52 11.08 38.73
C GLY A 154 -23.50 9.91 38.61
N ASP A 155 -24.79 10.21 38.43
CA ASP A 155 -25.79 9.18 38.16
C ASP A 155 -25.51 8.47 36.83
N ARG A 156 -25.36 7.15 36.88
CA ARG A 156 -25.26 6.30 35.69
C ARG A 156 -26.55 6.43 34.87
N PRO A 157 -26.49 6.66 33.54
CA PRO A 157 -27.69 6.61 32.71
C PRO A 157 -28.39 5.25 32.87
N VAL A 158 -29.68 5.28 33.21
CA VAL A 158 -30.49 4.08 33.52
C VAL A 158 -30.64 3.15 32.29
N ASP A 159 -30.41 3.69 31.09
CA ASP A 159 -30.52 3.00 29.79
C ASP A 159 -29.16 2.65 29.15
N LEU A 160 -28.13 2.34 29.95
CA LEU A 160 -27.02 1.51 29.45
C LEU A 160 -27.54 0.07 29.29
N GLN A 161 -28.51 -0.12 28.39
CA GLN A 161 -28.85 -1.46 27.90
C GLN A 161 -27.56 -2.07 27.38
N GLU A 162 -27.32 -3.36 27.66
CA GLU A 162 -26.26 -4.13 27.01
C GLU A 162 -26.40 -3.92 25.49
N LEU A 163 -25.63 -2.98 24.94
CA LEU A 163 -25.52 -2.78 23.51
C LEU A 163 -24.70 -3.96 23.01
N ARG A 164 -25.36 -5.12 22.88
CA ARG A 164 -24.86 -6.23 22.08
C ARG A 164 -24.90 -5.79 20.63
N VAL A 165 -23.89 -5.04 20.25
CA VAL A 165 -23.65 -4.70 18.85
C VAL A 165 -22.96 -5.90 18.24
N GLU A 166 -23.64 -6.54 17.28
CA GLU A 166 -22.97 -7.39 16.30
C GLU A 166 -22.02 -6.48 15.51
N GLN A 167 -20.81 -6.26 16.02
CA GLN A 167 -19.79 -5.52 15.27
C GLN A 167 -19.41 -6.37 14.04
N PRO A 168 -19.48 -5.80 12.82
CA PRO A 168 -19.01 -6.46 11.62
C PRO A 168 -17.47 -6.47 11.65
N GLY A 169 -16.90 -7.45 12.33
CA GLY A 169 -15.45 -7.67 12.45
C GLY A 169 -15.00 -7.79 13.90
N ARG A 170 -14.35 -8.90 14.25
CA ARG A 170 -13.68 -9.00 15.56
C ARG A 170 -12.49 -8.04 15.52
N ARG A 171 -12.22 -7.28 16.57
CA ARG A 171 -11.02 -6.38 16.66
C ARG A 171 -9.71 -7.03 16.20
N SER A 172 -9.56 -8.33 16.42
CA SER A 172 -8.42 -9.11 15.93
C SER A 172 -8.38 -9.29 14.41
N ASP A 173 -9.52 -9.23 13.70
CA ASP A 173 -9.59 -9.14 12.24
C ASP A 173 -9.06 -7.79 11.76
N LEU A 174 -9.41 -6.69 12.44
CA LEU A 174 -8.92 -5.35 12.10
C LEU A 174 -7.42 -5.20 12.36
N ASP A 175 -6.89 -5.75 13.45
CA ASP A 175 -5.43 -5.75 13.71
C ASP A 175 -4.69 -6.59 12.66
N PHE A 176 -5.23 -7.76 12.31
CA PHE A 176 -4.70 -8.63 11.26
C PHE A 176 -4.74 -7.97 9.88
N LEU A 177 -5.88 -7.38 9.50
CA LEU A 177 -6.06 -6.69 8.22
C LEU A 177 -5.31 -5.35 8.17
N GLY A 178 -5.11 -4.68 9.30
CA GLY A 178 -4.19 -3.55 9.41
C GLY A 178 -2.74 -3.97 9.19
N GLY A 179 -2.34 -5.14 9.70
CA GLY A 179 -1.05 -5.76 9.37
C GLY A 179 -0.93 -6.10 7.89
N LEU A 180 -1.97 -6.71 7.30
CA LEU A 180 -2.02 -6.99 5.86
C LEU A 180 -1.88 -5.69 5.05
N ALA A 181 -2.65 -4.67 5.41
CA ALA A 181 -2.60 -3.35 4.79
C ALA A 181 -1.21 -2.71 4.90
N ALA A 182 -0.51 -2.87 6.03
CA ALA A 182 0.86 -2.39 6.17
C ALA A 182 1.80 -3.05 5.17
N GLY A 183 1.69 -4.37 4.99
CA GLY A 183 2.43 -5.10 3.97
C GLY A 183 2.08 -4.65 2.55
N ILE A 184 0.81 -4.37 2.27
CA ILE A 184 0.36 -3.84 0.96
C ILE A 184 0.96 -2.45 0.70
N ILE A 185 0.96 -1.55 1.70
CA ILE A 185 1.59 -0.23 1.59
C ILE A 185 3.12 -0.35 1.44
N ASP A 186 3.74 -1.37 2.05
CA ASP A 186 5.17 -1.67 1.87
C ASP A 186 5.49 -2.14 0.44
N LEU A 187 4.66 -3.01 -0.14
CA LEU A 187 4.78 -3.41 -1.54
C LEU A 187 4.59 -2.22 -2.50
N LEU A 188 3.71 -1.27 -2.16
CA LEU A 188 3.60 0.01 -2.87
C LEU A 188 4.83 0.91 -2.66
N ALA A 189 5.69 0.70 -1.68
CA ALA A 189 6.94 1.44 -1.60
C ALA A 189 7.96 0.91 -2.64
N GLU A 190 7.91 -0.38 -2.98
CA GLU A 190 8.87 -1.06 -3.87
C GLU A 190 8.61 -0.86 -5.38
N SER A 191 7.41 -0.45 -5.79
CA SER A 191 6.97 -0.23 -7.19
C SER A 191 6.86 -1.44 -8.11
N THR A 192 7.37 -2.60 -7.69
CA THR A 192 7.36 -3.83 -8.50
C THR A 192 5.96 -4.30 -8.90
N PHE A 193 4.96 -4.07 -8.04
CA PHE A 193 3.62 -4.67 -8.17
C PHE A 193 2.48 -3.65 -8.20
N ASP A 194 2.73 -2.38 -8.57
CA ASP A 194 1.75 -1.30 -8.49
C ASP A 194 0.40 -1.65 -9.14
N GLU A 195 0.40 -2.14 -10.38
CA GLU A 195 -0.84 -2.46 -11.10
C GLU A 195 -1.65 -3.54 -10.39
N ALA A 196 -0.96 -4.61 -9.93
CA ALA A 196 -1.59 -5.68 -9.19
C ALA A 196 -2.14 -5.20 -7.85
N ILE A 197 -1.38 -4.40 -7.10
CA ILE A 197 -1.81 -3.88 -5.80
C ILE A 197 -2.97 -2.90 -5.97
N CYS A 198 -2.93 -2.00 -6.94
CA CYS A 198 -4.04 -1.10 -7.26
C CYS A 198 -5.30 -1.90 -7.63
N LYS A 199 -5.17 -2.92 -8.49
CA LYS A 199 -6.30 -3.80 -8.86
C LYS A 199 -6.90 -4.52 -7.66
N PHE A 200 -6.06 -4.99 -6.73
CA PHE A 200 -6.52 -5.59 -5.49
C PHE A 200 -7.26 -4.58 -4.60
N LEU A 201 -6.76 -3.35 -4.50
CA LEU A 201 -7.37 -2.28 -3.70
C LEU A 201 -8.64 -1.70 -4.32
N ASP A 202 -8.82 -1.80 -5.64
CA ASP A 202 -10.06 -1.44 -6.32
C ASP A 202 -11.18 -2.47 -6.07
N GLU A 203 -10.83 -3.73 -5.80
CA GLU A 203 -11.79 -4.80 -5.50
C GLU A 203 -11.31 -5.72 -4.36
N PRO A 204 -11.18 -5.21 -3.12
CA PRO A 204 -10.72 -6.02 -2.01
C PRO A 204 -11.77 -7.08 -1.66
N GLY A 205 -11.35 -8.10 -0.90
CA GLY A 205 -12.28 -9.07 -0.36
C GLY A 205 -13.12 -8.47 0.76
N SER A 206 -14.29 -9.06 1.03
CA SER A 206 -15.16 -8.66 2.15
C SER A 206 -14.91 -9.45 3.44
N ASN A 207 -13.89 -10.32 3.45
CA ASN A 207 -13.45 -11.10 4.61
C ASN A 207 -11.99 -11.55 4.42
N ILE A 208 -11.45 -12.27 5.40
CA ILE A 208 -10.03 -12.68 5.42
C ILE A 208 -9.69 -13.61 4.25
N ALA A 209 -10.54 -14.61 4.00
CA ALA A 209 -10.40 -15.52 2.87
C ALA A 209 -10.43 -14.77 1.53
N GLY A 210 -11.41 -13.90 1.35
CA GLY A 210 -11.62 -13.09 0.15
C GLY A 210 -10.46 -12.14 -0.10
N ASN A 211 -9.90 -11.52 0.93
CA ASN A 211 -8.73 -10.66 0.80
C ASN A 211 -7.49 -11.46 0.40
N GLY A 212 -7.26 -12.64 1.00
CA GLY A 212 -6.22 -13.57 0.57
C GLY A 212 -6.36 -13.98 -0.90
N GLN A 213 -7.56 -14.41 -1.30
CA GLN A 213 -7.88 -14.79 -2.68
C GLN A 213 -7.65 -13.65 -3.67
N LYS A 214 -8.20 -12.47 -3.40
CA LYS A 214 -8.13 -11.30 -4.28
C LYS A 214 -6.69 -10.82 -4.45
N LEU A 215 -5.88 -10.84 -3.39
CA LEU A 215 -4.46 -10.50 -3.46
C LEU A 215 -3.68 -11.47 -4.35
N LEU A 216 -3.89 -12.79 -4.19
CA LEU A 216 -3.26 -13.79 -5.06
C LEU A 216 -3.66 -13.60 -6.52
N LEU A 217 -4.95 -13.44 -6.80
CA LEU A 217 -5.45 -13.29 -8.18
C LEU A 217 -5.05 -11.96 -8.82
N ALA A 218 -4.72 -10.95 -8.02
CA ALA A 218 -4.16 -9.71 -8.54
C ALA A 218 -2.68 -9.89 -8.95
N LEU A 219 -1.90 -10.65 -8.17
CA LEU A 219 -0.48 -10.91 -8.44
C LEU A 219 -0.25 -12.01 -9.50
N GLU A 220 -1.09 -13.04 -9.53
CA GLU A 220 -1.11 -14.11 -10.54
C GLU A 220 -2.55 -14.45 -10.96
N PRO A 221 -3.08 -13.80 -12.02
CA PRO A 221 -4.43 -14.05 -12.51
C PRO A 221 -4.67 -15.47 -13.05
N ARG A 222 -3.61 -16.23 -13.36
CA ARG A 222 -3.70 -17.60 -13.91
C ARG A 222 -3.64 -18.68 -12.83
N SER A 223 -3.65 -18.32 -11.55
CA SER A 223 -3.66 -19.29 -10.45
C SER A 223 -4.84 -20.24 -10.55
N SER A 224 -4.56 -21.54 -10.50
CA SER A 224 -5.58 -22.60 -10.49
C SER A 224 -6.48 -22.52 -9.25
N GLN A 225 -7.70 -23.06 -9.32
CA GLN A 225 -8.61 -23.09 -8.17
C GLN A 225 -7.98 -23.74 -6.92
N VAL A 226 -7.22 -24.83 -7.10
CA VAL A 226 -6.54 -25.51 -5.98
C VAL A 226 -5.43 -24.63 -5.38
N ASP A 227 -4.72 -23.85 -6.21
CA ASP A 227 -3.71 -22.89 -5.76
C ASP A 227 -4.33 -21.78 -4.91
N VAL A 228 -5.47 -21.26 -5.37
CA VAL A 228 -6.28 -20.28 -4.64
C VAL A 228 -6.77 -20.85 -3.31
N SER A 229 -7.36 -22.05 -3.31
CA SER A 229 -7.86 -22.68 -2.10
C SER A 229 -6.77 -22.92 -1.05
N ILE A 230 -5.59 -23.41 -1.44
CA ILE A 230 -4.47 -23.62 -0.54
C ILE A 230 -3.99 -22.31 0.09
N TRP A 231 -3.82 -21.27 -0.72
CA TRP A 231 -3.42 -19.96 -0.25
C TRP A 231 -4.44 -19.37 0.73
N THR A 232 -5.72 -19.37 0.34
CA THR A 232 -6.82 -18.86 1.15
C THR A 232 -6.92 -19.59 2.49
N ALA A 233 -6.87 -20.93 2.49
CA ALA A 233 -6.87 -21.75 3.70
C ALA A 233 -5.67 -21.43 4.61
N THR A 234 -4.51 -21.12 4.02
CA THR A 234 -3.31 -20.72 4.76
C THR A 234 -3.50 -19.39 5.46
N ILE A 235 -4.06 -18.37 4.78
CA ILE A 235 -4.34 -17.06 5.38
C ILE A 235 -5.38 -17.16 6.51
N GLU A 236 -6.42 -17.98 6.33
CA GLU A 236 -7.42 -18.21 7.38
C GLU A 236 -6.87 -18.94 8.60
N ALA A 237 -6.02 -19.95 8.37
CA ALA A 237 -5.30 -20.63 9.45
C ALA A 237 -4.37 -19.65 10.18
N LEU A 238 -3.68 -18.78 9.43
CA LEU A 238 -2.75 -17.79 9.98
C LEU A 238 -3.49 -16.82 10.89
N ARG A 239 -4.64 -16.32 10.42
CA ARG A 239 -5.56 -15.52 11.22
C ARG A 239 -6.02 -16.24 12.49
N SER A 240 -6.37 -17.51 12.39
CA SER A 240 -6.90 -18.30 13.51
C SER A 240 -5.84 -18.54 14.61
N ARG A 241 -4.56 -18.38 14.25
CA ARG A 241 -3.42 -18.41 15.17
C ARG A 241 -2.93 -17.04 15.61
N PHE A 242 -3.43 -15.98 15.00
CA PHE A 242 -3.10 -14.61 15.40
C PHE A 242 -3.31 -14.39 16.90
N GLY A 243 -2.27 -13.91 17.58
CA GLY A 243 -2.27 -13.65 19.02
C GLY A 243 -1.98 -14.86 19.92
N LYS A 244 -1.83 -16.09 19.39
CA LYS A 244 -1.40 -17.26 20.16
C LYS A 244 0.11 -17.18 20.48
N ARG A 245 0.53 -17.77 21.60
CA ARG A 245 1.95 -17.85 21.99
C ARG A 245 2.62 -19.01 21.25
N GLY A 246 3.72 -18.70 20.53
CA GLY A 246 4.49 -19.68 19.77
C GLY A 246 3.84 -20.07 18.44
N PHE A 247 4.65 -20.58 17.52
CA PHE A 247 4.20 -21.04 16.21
C PHE A 247 4.70 -22.47 15.96
N ASP A 248 3.80 -23.44 16.14
CA ASP A 248 4.07 -24.84 15.78
C ASP A 248 3.69 -25.08 14.31
N ARG A 249 4.69 -25.42 13.48
CA ARG A 249 4.51 -25.67 12.04
C ARG A 249 3.60 -26.86 11.75
N ARG A 250 3.66 -27.92 12.56
CA ARG A 250 2.85 -29.14 12.36
C ARG A 250 1.40 -28.87 12.70
N GLU A 251 1.15 -28.21 13.82
CA GLU A 251 -0.21 -27.84 14.17
C GLU A 251 -0.79 -26.81 13.17
N PHE A 252 0.05 -25.92 12.61
CA PHE A 252 -0.39 -24.96 11.60
C PHE A 252 -0.77 -25.68 10.30
N LEU A 253 0.06 -26.62 9.85
CA LEU A 253 -0.24 -27.44 8.68
C LEU A 253 -1.50 -28.28 8.89
N ALA A 254 -1.71 -28.88 10.07
CA ALA A 254 -2.94 -29.61 10.40
C ALA A 254 -4.18 -28.71 10.35
N GLU A 255 -4.03 -27.44 10.76
CA GLU A 255 -5.10 -26.45 10.70
C GLU A 255 -5.43 -26.04 9.24
N VAL A 256 -4.42 -25.96 8.37
CA VAL A 256 -4.59 -25.78 6.92
C VAL A 256 -5.24 -27.01 6.29
N GLU A 257 -4.78 -28.21 6.63
CA GLU A 257 -5.34 -29.50 6.17
C GLU A 257 -6.83 -29.60 6.50
N GLY A 258 -7.23 -29.26 7.73
CA GLY A 258 -8.63 -29.27 8.14
C GLY A 258 -9.54 -28.35 7.30
N ARG A 259 -8.99 -27.25 6.76
CA ARG A 259 -9.71 -26.35 5.83
C ARG A 259 -9.70 -26.84 4.38
N LEU A 260 -8.77 -27.74 4.05
CA LEU A 260 -8.61 -28.29 2.70
C LEU A 260 -9.27 -29.66 2.51
N ALA A 261 -9.97 -30.20 3.52
CA ALA A 261 -10.52 -31.57 3.50
C ALA A 261 -11.32 -31.92 2.24
N ASP A 262 -12.07 -30.98 1.66
CA ASP A 262 -12.92 -31.20 0.48
C ASP A 262 -12.31 -30.72 -0.85
N HIS A 263 -11.03 -30.36 -0.87
CA HIS A 263 -10.37 -29.74 -2.05
C HIS A 263 -9.66 -30.75 -2.98
N GLY A 264 -9.89 -32.05 -2.76
CA GLY A 264 -9.49 -33.12 -3.66
C GLY A 264 -8.04 -33.58 -3.50
N PRO A 265 -7.63 -34.59 -4.30
CA PRO A 265 -6.39 -35.34 -4.09
C PRO A 265 -5.13 -34.50 -4.31
N GLU A 266 -5.23 -33.41 -5.08
CA GLU A 266 -4.10 -32.52 -5.32
C GLU A 266 -3.75 -31.69 -4.07
N ALA A 267 -4.76 -31.23 -3.31
CA ALA A 267 -4.55 -30.55 -2.04
C ALA A 267 -3.98 -31.50 -0.99
N GLU A 268 -4.52 -32.72 -0.88
CA GLU A 268 -3.98 -33.78 0.01
C GLU A 268 -2.53 -34.14 -0.32
N SER A 269 -2.18 -34.21 -1.60
CA SER A 269 -0.80 -34.45 -2.05
C SER A 269 0.13 -33.31 -1.63
N TRP A 270 -0.33 -32.06 -1.76
CA TRP A 270 0.43 -30.89 -1.34
C TRP A 270 0.65 -30.85 0.18
N VAL A 271 -0.40 -31.12 0.99
CA VAL A 271 -0.29 -31.19 2.46
C VAL A 271 0.73 -32.25 2.87
N ARG A 272 0.66 -33.47 2.29
CA ARG A 272 1.65 -34.52 2.55
C ARG A 272 3.07 -34.10 2.15
N GLY A 273 3.21 -33.38 1.03
CA GLY A 273 4.49 -32.81 0.63
C GLY A 273 5.05 -31.83 1.67
N CYS A 274 4.23 -30.92 2.17
CA CYS A 274 4.62 -29.97 3.21
C CYS A 274 5.00 -30.67 4.51
N GLN A 275 4.26 -31.69 4.92
CA GLN A 275 4.58 -32.48 6.11
C GLN A 275 5.99 -33.10 6.01
N LYS A 276 6.33 -33.67 4.86
CA LYS A 276 7.67 -34.21 4.60
C LYS A 276 8.77 -33.16 4.66
N VAL A 277 8.51 -31.94 4.18
CA VAL A 277 9.47 -30.82 4.30
C VAL A 277 9.65 -30.44 5.78
N ILE A 278 8.55 -30.30 6.54
CA ILE A 278 8.60 -29.97 7.97
C ILE A 278 9.36 -31.04 8.77
N ASP A 279 9.15 -32.30 8.43
CA ASP A 279 9.82 -33.45 9.06
C ASP A 279 11.23 -33.69 8.53
N ALA A 280 11.72 -32.83 7.62
CA ALA A 280 13.03 -32.91 6.96
C ALA A 280 13.28 -34.26 6.23
N GLU A 281 12.22 -34.90 5.74
CA GLU A 281 12.31 -36.10 4.90
C GLU A 281 12.69 -35.76 3.45
N ILE A 282 12.41 -34.53 3.01
CA ILE A 282 12.76 -34.00 1.69
C ILE A 282 13.28 -32.57 1.81
N ASP A 283 14.12 -32.16 0.85
CA ASP A 283 14.58 -30.79 0.75
C ASP A 283 13.45 -29.82 0.43
N ILE A 284 13.63 -28.55 0.80
CA ILE A 284 12.67 -27.48 0.51
C ILE A 284 12.64 -27.28 -1.02
N PRO A 285 11.47 -27.43 -1.67
CA PRO A 285 11.34 -27.19 -3.10
C PRO A 285 11.55 -25.71 -3.42
N SER A 286 12.01 -25.41 -4.63
CA SER A 286 12.24 -24.04 -5.09
C SER A 286 10.99 -23.15 -4.92
N LEU A 287 11.20 -21.98 -4.31
CA LEU A 287 10.17 -20.95 -4.09
C LEU A 287 10.19 -19.86 -5.17
N ALA A 288 10.89 -20.10 -6.29
CA ALA A 288 10.96 -19.17 -7.42
C ALA A 288 9.57 -18.92 -8.02
N ASP A 289 9.43 -17.81 -8.77
CA ASP A 289 8.21 -17.51 -9.51
C ASP A 289 8.07 -18.49 -10.68
N GLY A 290 7.02 -19.31 -10.64
CA GLY A 290 6.67 -20.30 -11.64
C GLY A 290 5.19 -20.66 -11.53
N GLU A 291 4.79 -21.86 -11.94
CA GLU A 291 3.42 -22.31 -11.68
C GLU A 291 3.18 -22.53 -10.17
N LYS A 292 1.92 -22.36 -9.74
CA LYS A 292 1.43 -22.64 -8.38
C LYS A 292 2.00 -21.70 -7.31
N ILE A 293 1.92 -20.39 -7.58
CA ILE A 293 2.46 -19.33 -6.70
C ILE A 293 1.82 -19.38 -5.32
N GLY A 294 0.50 -19.56 -5.21
CA GLY A 294 -0.20 -19.64 -3.93
C GLY A 294 0.30 -20.78 -3.04
N ARG A 295 0.56 -21.96 -3.61
CA ARG A 295 1.13 -23.13 -2.92
C ARG A 295 2.55 -22.91 -2.44
N ARG A 296 3.38 -22.24 -3.26
CA ARG A 296 4.76 -21.89 -2.89
C ARG A 296 4.78 -20.86 -1.76
N ALA A 297 3.93 -19.83 -1.85
CA ALA A 297 3.78 -18.82 -0.81
C ALA A 297 3.24 -19.42 0.50
N ALA A 298 2.28 -20.34 0.41
CA ALA A 298 1.77 -21.05 1.58
C ALA A 298 2.86 -21.88 2.29
N LEU A 299 3.68 -22.61 1.53
CA LEU A 299 4.83 -23.33 2.08
C LEU A 299 5.85 -22.37 2.70
N ALA A 300 6.14 -21.26 2.04
CA ALA A 300 7.06 -20.23 2.55
C ALA A 300 6.60 -19.68 3.91
N ILE A 301 5.29 -19.42 4.10
CA ILE A 301 4.72 -18.97 5.38
C ILE A 301 4.88 -20.06 6.46
N ILE A 302 4.64 -21.33 6.12
CA ILE A 302 4.80 -22.45 7.07
C ILE A 302 6.26 -22.49 7.58
N LEU A 303 7.22 -22.22 6.71
CA LEU A 303 8.65 -22.24 7.04
C LEU A 303 9.09 -20.96 7.76
N SER A 304 8.60 -19.80 7.32
CA SER A 304 8.98 -18.46 7.77
C SER A 304 7.73 -17.57 7.93
N HIS A 305 7.38 -17.29 9.17
CA HIS A 305 6.16 -16.55 9.54
C HIS A 305 6.45 -15.25 10.31
N GLU A 306 7.73 -14.95 10.57
CA GLU A 306 8.17 -13.75 11.29
C GLU A 306 8.83 -12.74 10.33
N PRO A 307 8.71 -11.43 10.60
CA PRO A 307 9.31 -10.39 9.76
C PRO A 307 10.83 -10.55 9.54
N SER A 308 11.57 -10.98 10.56
CA SER A 308 13.02 -11.27 10.46
C SER A 308 13.33 -12.41 9.49
N GLY A 309 12.40 -13.35 9.31
CA GLY A 309 12.53 -14.46 8.38
C GLY A 309 12.29 -14.07 6.91
N LEU A 310 11.88 -12.83 6.61
CA LEU A 310 11.74 -12.36 5.22
C LEU A 310 13.10 -12.23 4.52
N GLU A 311 14.16 -11.83 5.26
CA GLU A 311 15.53 -11.77 4.71
C GLU A 311 16.08 -13.17 4.44
N GLU A 312 15.76 -14.16 5.30
CA GLU A 312 16.17 -15.56 5.10
C GLU A 312 15.52 -16.20 3.87
N LEU A 313 14.29 -15.80 3.53
CA LEU A 313 13.61 -16.24 2.30
C LEU A 313 14.34 -15.78 1.04
N GLU A 314 14.96 -14.60 1.07
CA GLU A 314 15.77 -14.09 -0.05
C GLU A 314 17.12 -14.79 -0.15
N SER A 315 17.81 -14.95 0.98
CA SER A 315 19.18 -15.44 0.98
C SER A 315 19.30 -16.95 0.79
N ASN A 316 18.32 -17.72 1.28
CA ASN A 316 18.46 -19.17 1.41
C ASN A 316 17.50 -19.98 0.54
N LEU A 317 16.38 -19.40 0.07
CA LEU A 317 15.28 -20.15 -0.54
C LEU A 317 14.92 -19.74 -1.98
N GLU A 318 15.71 -18.85 -2.59
CA GLU A 318 15.53 -18.38 -3.97
C GLU A 318 14.07 -17.95 -4.26
N THR A 319 13.47 -17.22 -3.32
CA THR A 319 12.05 -16.86 -3.40
C THR A 319 11.82 -15.86 -4.54
N GLY A 320 10.88 -16.19 -5.44
CA GLY A 320 10.49 -15.29 -6.52
C GLY A 320 9.74 -14.06 -6.02
N PRO A 321 9.71 -12.95 -6.78
CA PRO A 321 9.16 -11.69 -6.30
C PRO A 321 7.65 -11.75 -6.02
N ARG A 322 6.84 -12.54 -6.78
CA ARG A 322 5.41 -12.70 -6.48
C ARG A 322 5.18 -13.53 -5.21
N VAL A 323 5.93 -14.62 -5.04
CA VAL A 323 5.88 -15.44 -3.82
C VAL A 323 6.26 -14.57 -2.62
N ARG A 324 7.34 -13.78 -2.73
CA ARG A 324 7.78 -12.84 -1.69
C ARG A 324 6.70 -11.82 -1.36
N ALA A 325 6.03 -11.23 -2.35
CA ALA A 325 4.99 -10.23 -2.12
C ALA A 325 3.85 -10.80 -1.25
N LEU A 326 3.38 -12.01 -1.59
CA LEU A 326 2.35 -12.71 -0.82
C LEU A 326 2.80 -13.01 0.61
N VAL A 327 4.01 -13.54 0.77
CA VAL A 327 4.56 -13.88 2.10
C VAL A 327 4.75 -12.62 2.95
N THR A 328 5.26 -11.53 2.36
CA THR A 328 5.44 -10.24 3.03
C THR A 328 4.11 -9.73 3.57
N ALA A 329 3.07 -9.68 2.74
CA ALA A 329 1.74 -9.26 3.17
C ALA A 329 1.18 -10.16 4.29
N ALA A 330 1.36 -11.48 4.19
CA ALA A 330 0.88 -12.43 5.19
C ALA A 330 1.64 -12.38 6.52
N VAL A 331 2.96 -12.22 6.48
CA VAL A 331 3.81 -12.08 7.68
C VAL A 331 3.44 -10.80 8.44
N TYR A 332 3.24 -9.68 7.74
CA TYR A 332 2.75 -8.47 8.38
C TYR A 332 1.33 -8.63 8.92
N ALA A 333 0.45 -9.35 8.22
CA ALA A 333 -0.87 -9.70 8.74
C ALA A 333 -0.80 -10.53 10.04
N PHE A 334 0.10 -11.51 10.10
CA PHE A 334 0.32 -12.33 11.29
C PHE A 334 0.94 -11.57 12.46
N ALA A 335 1.85 -10.64 12.18
CA ALA A 335 2.36 -9.71 13.20
C ALA A 335 1.24 -8.80 13.72
N GLY A 336 0.35 -8.38 12.83
CA GLY A 336 -0.71 -7.42 13.11
C GLY A 336 -0.17 -5.98 13.18
N LEU A 337 -1.06 -5.01 12.96
CA LEU A 337 -0.74 -3.58 13.03
C LEU A 337 -0.06 -3.19 14.35
N SER A 338 -0.44 -3.86 15.45
CA SER A 338 0.10 -3.56 16.76
C SER A 338 1.60 -3.86 16.89
N ARG A 339 2.13 -4.89 16.24
CA ARG A 339 3.51 -5.38 16.45
C ARG A 339 4.47 -5.14 15.29
N ILE A 340 3.98 -4.61 14.16
CA ILE A 340 4.84 -4.28 13.02
C ILE A 340 5.82 -3.13 13.32
N ASP A 341 6.94 -3.14 12.59
CA ASP A 341 8.07 -2.19 12.69
C ASP A 341 7.60 -0.72 12.58
N SER A 342 8.17 0.14 13.42
CA SER A 342 7.92 1.58 13.45
C SER A 342 8.15 2.28 12.11
N LYS A 343 9.02 1.75 11.24
CA LYS A 343 9.24 2.25 9.87
C LYS A 343 8.00 2.14 8.98
N LEU A 344 7.11 1.19 9.25
CA LEU A 344 5.84 1.04 8.53
C LEU A 344 4.73 1.92 9.13
N LYS A 345 4.93 2.36 10.38
CA LYS A 345 4.04 3.25 11.14
C LYS A 345 4.38 4.73 10.94
N SER A 346 5.56 5.03 10.40
CA SER A 346 6.08 6.37 10.18
C SER A 346 6.38 6.61 8.69
N PRO A 347 6.11 7.81 8.15
CA PRO A 347 5.48 8.95 8.80
C PRO A 347 3.96 8.75 9.01
N ALA A 348 3.33 9.56 9.86
CA ALA A 348 1.90 9.42 10.19
C ALA A 348 0.93 9.31 8.98
N PRO A 349 1.15 9.99 7.83
CA PRO A 349 0.32 9.80 6.65
C PRO A 349 0.37 8.38 6.07
N ARG A 350 1.51 7.68 6.19
CA ARG A 350 1.64 6.27 5.79
C ARG A 350 0.70 5.40 6.60
N MET A 351 0.65 5.64 7.91
CA MET A 351 -0.18 4.86 8.79
C MET A 351 -1.67 5.18 8.66
N ASP A 352 -2.03 6.45 8.45
CA ASP A 352 -3.42 6.81 8.10
C ASP A 352 -3.90 6.04 6.85
N ALA A 353 -3.01 5.83 5.88
CA ALA A 353 -3.31 5.01 4.70
C ALA A 353 -3.44 3.52 5.02
N VAL A 354 -2.57 2.97 5.87
CA VAL A 354 -2.67 1.58 6.35
C VAL A 354 -4.02 1.32 7.03
N LEU A 355 -4.45 2.23 7.90
CA LEU A 355 -5.74 2.12 8.56
C LEU A 355 -6.91 2.18 7.57
N GLU A 356 -6.90 3.16 6.66
CA GLU A 356 -7.96 3.32 5.67
C GLU A 356 -8.07 2.04 4.83
N VAL A 357 -6.95 1.50 4.36
CA VAL A 357 -6.93 0.24 3.61
C VAL A 357 -7.45 -0.92 4.45
N GLY A 358 -6.97 -1.09 5.69
CA GLY A 358 -7.40 -2.17 6.57
C GLY A 358 -8.91 -2.11 6.89
N GLN A 359 -9.45 -0.91 7.13
CA GLN A 359 -10.88 -0.72 7.37
C GLN A 359 -11.71 -1.05 6.13
N ARG A 360 -11.25 -0.68 4.94
CA ARG A 360 -11.92 -0.95 3.66
C ARG A 360 -11.89 -2.42 3.29
N MET A 361 -10.82 -3.14 3.64
CA MET A 361 -10.72 -4.60 3.51
C MET A 361 -11.71 -5.35 4.41
N VAL A 362 -12.15 -4.76 5.54
CA VAL A 362 -13.20 -5.36 6.37
C VAL A 362 -14.55 -5.29 5.67
N THR A 363 -14.85 -4.15 5.03
CA THR A 363 -16.14 -3.93 4.35
C THR A 363 -16.15 -4.44 2.91
N GLY A 364 -14.99 -4.71 2.31
CA GLY A 364 -14.86 -5.01 0.89
C GLY A 364 -15.03 -3.78 0.00
N ASP A 365 -14.89 -2.58 0.56
CA ASP A 365 -15.03 -1.32 -0.17
C ASP A 365 -13.75 -0.99 -0.96
N PRO A 366 -13.86 -0.37 -2.15
CA PRO A 366 -12.70 0.05 -2.92
C PRO A 366 -11.88 1.12 -2.20
N VAL A 367 -10.56 1.05 -2.36
CA VAL A 367 -9.61 2.06 -1.90
C VAL A 367 -8.99 2.76 -3.10
N LYS A 368 -9.33 4.03 -3.30
CA LYS A 368 -8.74 4.81 -4.38
C LYS A 368 -7.25 5.07 -4.11
N VAL A 369 -6.38 4.55 -4.98
CA VAL A 369 -4.94 4.81 -4.98
C VAL A 369 -4.55 5.57 -6.24
N ASP A 370 -3.96 6.75 -6.06
CA ASP A 370 -3.41 7.55 -7.17
C ASP A 370 -1.88 7.62 -7.03
N ILE A 371 -1.15 7.06 -7.99
CA ILE A 371 0.32 7.19 -8.07
C ILE A 371 0.65 8.33 -9.04
N LYS A 372 1.33 9.38 -8.54
CA LYS A 372 1.69 10.55 -9.35
C LYS A 372 3.20 10.76 -9.37
N THR A 373 3.79 10.84 -10.55
CA THR A 373 5.17 11.28 -10.72
C THR A 373 5.25 12.79 -10.56
N LEU A 374 5.88 13.26 -9.49
CA LEU A 374 6.08 14.69 -9.22
C LEU A 374 7.22 15.27 -10.06
N LYS A 375 8.31 14.51 -10.16
CA LYS A 375 9.55 14.95 -10.78
C LYS A 375 10.29 13.75 -11.34
N THR A 376 10.85 13.91 -12.53
CA THR A 376 11.84 12.98 -13.08
C THR A 376 13.17 13.71 -13.15
N SER A 377 14.21 13.16 -12.55
CA SER A 377 15.55 13.75 -12.50
C SER A 377 16.31 13.53 -13.81
N ALA A 378 17.47 14.18 -13.95
CA ALA A 378 18.29 14.10 -15.15
C ALA A 378 18.82 12.68 -15.40
N ASP A 379 19.07 11.90 -14.35
CA ASP A 379 19.42 10.48 -14.36
C ASP A 379 18.22 9.56 -14.65
N LEU A 380 17.03 10.11 -14.94
CA LEU A 380 15.77 9.39 -15.22
C LEU A 380 15.09 8.79 -13.99
N THR A 381 15.63 9.05 -12.82
CA THR A 381 15.04 8.63 -11.55
C THR A 381 13.73 9.37 -11.30
N ARG A 382 12.68 8.63 -10.97
CA ARG A 382 11.32 9.18 -10.81
C ARG A 382 11.00 9.35 -9.33
N HIS A 383 10.64 10.57 -8.93
CA HIS A 383 10.07 10.85 -7.62
C HIS A 383 8.55 10.77 -7.73
N GLN A 384 7.96 9.81 -7.04
CA GLN A 384 6.53 9.57 -7.04
C GLN A 384 5.92 9.80 -5.67
N VAL A 385 4.72 10.34 -5.67
CA VAL A 385 3.84 10.41 -4.49
C VAL A 385 2.68 9.50 -4.71
N ILE A 386 2.43 8.63 -3.74
CA ILE A 386 1.25 7.77 -3.71
C ILE A 386 0.23 8.40 -2.80
N LYS A 387 -0.97 8.60 -3.33
CA LYS A 387 -2.12 9.07 -2.57
C LYS A 387 -3.07 7.91 -2.33
N VAL A 388 -3.47 7.72 -1.08
CA VAL A 388 -4.48 6.75 -0.67
C VAL A 388 -5.68 7.54 -0.15
N ALA A 389 -6.86 7.25 -0.70
CA ALA A 389 -8.09 8.00 -0.41
C ALA A 389 -7.91 9.54 -0.54
N GLY A 390 -7.14 9.96 -1.57
CA GLY A 390 -6.87 11.36 -1.86
C GLY A 390 -5.79 12.05 -1.00
N LYS A 391 -5.22 11.36 -0.01
CA LYS A 391 -4.17 11.90 0.87
C LYS A 391 -2.81 11.30 0.52
N SER A 392 -1.76 12.12 0.54
CA SER A 392 -0.39 11.64 0.36
C SER A 392 -0.02 10.65 1.47
N ALA A 393 0.26 9.41 1.10
CA ALA A 393 0.57 8.32 2.01
C ALA A 393 2.08 8.06 2.09
N LEU A 394 2.74 8.03 0.93
CA LEU A 394 4.18 7.82 0.83
C LEU A 394 4.77 8.54 -0.37
N GLU A 395 6.08 8.81 -0.27
CA GLU A 395 6.90 9.25 -1.38
C GLU A 395 7.96 8.19 -1.63
N ARG A 396 8.24 7.90 -2.90
CA ARG A 396 9.28 6.94 -3.28
C ARG A 396 10.09 7.45 -4.45
N GLN A 397 11.30 6.94 -4.54
CA GLN A 397 12.23 7.21 -5.63
C GLN A 397 12.42 5.92 -6.41
N ILE A 398 12.00 5.90 -7.68
CA ILE A 398 12.13 4.75 -8.57
C ILE A 398 13.34 4.96 -9.44
N GLU A 399 14.35 4.11 -9.25
CA GLU A 399 15.51 4.06 -10.13
C GLU A 399 15.11 3.61 -11.54
N PRO A 400 15.70 4.20 -12.59
CA PRO A 400 15.43 3.76 -13.95
C PRO A 400 15.97 2.33 -14.13
N PRO A 401 15.23 1.46 -14.85
CA PRO A 401 15.77 0.18 -15.28
C PRO A 401 17.12 0.33 -15.99
N ALA A 402 18.02 -0.65 -15.82
CA ALA A 402 19.36 -0.60 -16.38
C ALA A 402 19.37 -0.34 -17.90
N TYR A 403 18.38 -0.87 -18.64
CA TYR A 403 18.25 -0.64 -20.07
C TYR A 403 17.93 0.82 -20.42
N MET A 404 17.16 1.54 -19.58
CA MET A 404 16.86 2.96 -19.82
C MET A 404 18.13 3.81 -19.65
N VAL A 405 18.98 3.45 -18.69
CA VAL A 405 20.30 4.08 -18.50
C VAL A 405 21.20 3.81 -19.70
N MET A 406 21.24 2.57 -20.18
CA MET A 406 22.00 2.18 -21.39
C MET A 406 21.49 2.93 -22.62
N LEU A 407 20.18 2.95 -22.85
CA LEU A 407 19.57 3.65 -23.98
C LEU A 407 19.89 5.14 -23.94
N LYS A 408 19.78 5.79 -22.77
CA LYS A 408 20.18 7.18 -22.58
C LYS A 408 21.65 7.40 -22.97
N ALA A 409 22.56 6.52 -22.55
CA ALA A 409 23.97 6.60 -22.91
C ALA A 409 24.17 6.47 -24.43
N ARG A 410 23.46 5.53 -25.09
CA ARG A 410 23.51 5.37 -26.56
C ARG A 410 22.98 6.58 -27.31
N ILE A 411 21.89 7.19 -26.82
CA ILE A 411 21.33 8.43 -27.40
C ILE A 411 22.37 9.56 -27.33
N GLN A 412 23.05 9.70 -26.20
CA GLN A 412 24.10 10.71 -26.01
C GLN A 412 25.33 10.42 -26.87
N GLU A 413 25.76 9.15 -26.97
CA GLU A 413 26.87 8.71 -27.82
C GLU A 413 26.61 8.98 -29.31
N ALA A 414 25.35 8.79 -29.73
CA ALA A 414 24.89 9.13 -31.07
C ALA A 414 24.84 10.65 -31.35
N GLY A 415 25.03 11.49 -30.32
CA GLY A 415 25.04 12.94 -30.44
C GLY A 415 23.65 13.59 -30.36
N TYR A 416 22.64 12.84 -29.91
CA TYR A 416 21.29 13.36 -29.71
C TYR A 416 21.09 13.90 -28.30
N LYS A 417 20.14 14.83 -28.16
CA LYS A 417 19.74 15.34 -26.85
C LYS A 417 18.62 14.48 -26.28
N VAL A 418 18.81 14.04 -25.04
CA VAL A 418 17.77 13.39 -24.24
C VAL A 418 16.92 14.45 -23.59
N GLU A 419 15.61 14.38 -23.78
CA GLU A 419 14.62 15.19 -23.07
C GLU A 419 13.59 14.28 -22.42
N LEU A 420 12.91 14.78 -21.39
CA LEU A 420 11.78 14.09 -20.80
C LEU A 420 10.53 14.78 -21.29
N ASP A 421 9.58 14.01 -21.80
CA ASP A 421 8.27 14.55 -22.12
C ASP A 421 7.60 15.03 -20.81
N SER A 422 7.15 16.28 -20.79
CA SER A 422 6.61 16.90 -19.57
C SER A 422 5.26 16.32 -19.15
N VAL A 423 4.55 15.65 -20.07
CA VAL A 423 3.21 15.09 -19.82
C VAL A 423 3.31 13.61 -19.44
N SER A 424 3.96 12.79 -20.26
CA SER A 424 4.08 11.34 -20.06
C SER A 424 5.27 10.93 -19.18
N GLY A 425 6.24 11.82 -18.96
CA GLY A 425 7.49 11.50 -18.26
C GLY A 425 8.37 10.49 -19.01
N GLN A 426 8.06 10.19 -20.27
CA GLN A 426 8.82 9.28 -21.11
C GLN A 426 10.10 9.93 -21.63
N ILE A 427 11.10 9.10 -21.94
CA ILE A 427 12.33 9.57 -22.59
C ILE A 427 11.97 9.98 -24.01
N GLY A 428 12.41 11.17 -24.40
CA GLY A 428 12.37 11.65 -25.77
C GLY A 428 13.77 11.89 -26.33
N ILE A 429 13.95 11.57 -27.61
CA ILE A 429 15.15 11.84 -28.40
C ILE A 429 14.88 13.08 -29.24
N ARG A 430 15.75 14.09 -29.13
CA ARG A 430 15.73 15.28 -29.97
C ARG A 430 16.99 15.37 -30.81
N ALA A 431 16.82 15.33 -32.12
CA ALA A 431 17.91 15.52 -33.07
C ALA A 431 18.21 17.01 -33.29
N ALA A 432 19.50 17.35 -33.41
CA ALA A 432 19.92 18.72 -33.69
C ALA A 432 19.38 19.25 -35.03
N SER A 433 19.21 18.35 -36.01
CA SER A 433 18.65 18.62 -37.34
C SER A 433 17.14 18.89 -37.33
N ALA A 434 16.43 18.45 -36.29
CA ALA A 434 14.97 18.52 -36.20
C ALA A 434 14.52 18.94 -34.79
N LYS A 435 14.93 20.12 -34.35
CA LYS A 435 14.68 20.63 -32.99
C LYS A 435 13.22 20.68 -32.58
N GLU A 436 12.26 20.71 -33.51
CA GLU A 436 10.83 20.75 -33.18
C GLU A 436 10.17 19.35 -33.10
N LYS A 437 10.91 18.28 -33.41
CA LYS A 437 10.41 16.91 -33.38
C LYS A 437 11.01 16.18 -32.18
N LEU A 438 10.13 15.59 -31.36
CA LEU A 438 10.50 14.73 -30.24
C LEU A 438 10.12 13.30 -30.61
N ILE A 439 11.10 12.40 -30.64
CA ILE A 439 10.87 10.96 -30.83
C ILE A 439 10.73 10.38 -29.43
N MET A 440 9.55 9.90 -29.06
CA MET A 440 9.29 9.26 -27.78
C MET A 440 9.87 7.84 -27.78
N VAL A 441 10.32 7.39 -26.62
CA VAL A 441 10.75 6.01 -26.38
C VAL A 441 9.69 5.33 -25.52
N GLU A 442 9.15 4.23 -26.02
CA GLU A 442 8.13 3.43 -25.35
C GLU A 442 8.60 1.99 -25.17
N ASP A 443 8.31 1.39 -24.03
CA ASP A 443 8.58 -0.03 -23.81
C ASP A 443 7.53 -0.89 -24.50
N CYS A 444 7.95 -1.99 -25.13
CA CYS A 444 7.02 -2.99 -25.62
C CYS A 444 6.57 -3.86 -24.43
N SER A 445 5.32 -3.70 -24.01
CA SER A 445 4.71 -4.43 -22.88
C SER A 445 4.74 -5.96 -23.04
N GLU A 446 4.79 -6.46 -24.28
CA GLU A 446 4.84 -7.88 -24.61
C GLU A 446 6.27 -8.45 -24.69
N SER A 447 7.30 -7.63 -24.48
CA SER A 447 8.68 -8.10 -24.60
C SER A 447 9.11 -8.98 -23.43
N ALA A 448 9.83 -10.07 -23.73
CA ALA A 448 10.39 -10.93 -22.70
C ALA A 448 11.54 -10.20 -21.97
N SER A 449 11.65 -10.37 -20.65
CA SER A 449 12.66 -9.68 -19.81
C SER A 449 14.11 -9.92 -20.25
N GLY A 450 14.41 -11.07 -20.88
CA GLY A 450 15.73 -11.36 -21.43
C GLY A 450 16.04 -10.70 -22.77
N ASN A 451 15.02 -10.19 -23.48
CA ASN A 451 15.12 -9.54 -24.79
C ASN A 451 14.13 -8.37 -24.86
N SER A 452 14.30 -7.39 -23.98
CA SER A 452 13.43 -6.21 -23.95
C SER A 452 13.47 -5.45 -25.28
N ILE A 453 12.29 -5.07 -25.78
CA ILE A 453 12.13 -4.31 -27.03
C ILE A 453 11.66 -2.91 -26.68
N VAL A 454 12.30 -1.91 -27.28
CA VAL A 454 11.89 -0.51 -27.19
C VAL A 454 11.38 0.00 -28.53
N ASN A 455 10.30 0.77 -28.50
CA ASN A 455 9.71 1.43 -29.65
C ASN A 455 10.11 2.90 -29.65
N LEU A 456 10.71 3.34 -30.76
CA LEU A 456 10.89 4.75 -31.06
C LEU A 456 9.64 5.24 -31.80
N VAL A 457 8.92 6.19 -31.22
CA VAL A 457 7.62 6.66 -31.70
C VAL A 457 7.70 8.15 -32.02
N LEU A 458 7.40 8.51 -33.27
CA LEU A 458 7.40 9.89 -33.74
C LEU A 458 6.00 10.30 -34.22
N PRO A 459 5.33 11.23 -33.54
CA PRO A 459 4.07 11.81 -34.01
C PRO A 459 4.25 12.54 -35.35
N ILE A 460 3.45 12.16 -36.34
CA ILE A 460 3.45 12.80 -37.65
C ILE A 460 2.38 13.89 -37.70
N PHE A 461 1.12 13.54 -37.43
CA PHE A 461 -0.02 14.45 -37.40
C PHE A 461 -1.21 13.87 -36.63
N THR A 462 -2.02 14.74 -36.03
CA THR A 462 -3.30 14.41 -35.40
C THR A 462 -4.39 14.22 -36.47
N LEU A 463 -5.21 13.18 -36.34
CA LEU A 463 -6.34 12.88 -37.21
C LEU A 463 -7.53 13.79 -36.90
N GLY A 464 -7.67 14.88 -37.67
CA GLY A 464 -8.88 15.72 -37.62
C GLY A 464 -10.07 15.17 -38.43
N SER A 465 -9.83 14.24 -39.36
CA SER A 465 -10.85 13.61 -40.22
C SER A 465 -10.30 12.32 -40.84
N ARG A 466 -11.18 11.41 -41.28
CA ARG A 466 -10.76 10.14 -41.92
C ARG A 466 -9.85 10.41 -43.13
N PRO A 467 -8.62 9.86 -43.17
CA PRO A 467 -7.70 10.07 -44.28
C PRO A 467 -8.22 9.39 -45.55
N THR A 468 -7.94 9.96 -46.71
CA THR A 468 -8.34 9.36 -47.99
C THR A 468 -7.53 8.08 -48.25
N ILE A 469 -8.11 7.12 -48.99
CA ILE A 469 -7.44 5.86 -49.37
C ILE A 469 -6.10 6.14 -50.08
N ALA A 470 -6.04 7.18 -50.92
CA ALA A 470 -4.81 7.58 -51.59
C ALA A 470 -3.72 8.05 -50.61
N SER A 471 -4.11 8.78 -49.56
CA SER A 471 -3.20 9.24 -48.50
C SER A 471 -2.70 8.09 -47.66
N LEU A 472 -3.58 7.14 -47.30
CA LEU A 472 -3.22 5.91 -46.58
C LEU A 472 -2.25 5.04 -47.40
N LYS A 473 -2.54 4.81 -48.68
CA LYS A 473 -1.65 4.04 -49.58
C LYS A 473 -0.27 4.69 -49.69
N LYS A 474 -0.22 6.02 -49.84
CA LYS A 474 1.04 6.76 -49.88
C LYS A 474 1.81 6.61 -48.57
N LEU A 475 1.12 6.74 -47.44
CA LEU A 475 1.70 6.66 -46.11
C LEU A 475 2.28 5.26 -45.83
N LEU A 476 1.54 4.19 -46.13
CA LEU A 476 2.03 2.82 -46.02
C LEU A 476 3.20 2.53 -46.97
N ALA A 477 3.16 3.04 -48.21
CA ALA A 477 4.25 2.89 -49.16
C ALA A 477 5.54 3.60 -48.70
N THR A 478 5.42 4.82 -48.17
CA THR A 478 6.54 5.58 -47.61
C THR A 478 7.13 4.89 -46.37
N ALA A 479 6.26 4.37 -45.48
CA ALA A 479 6.69 3.62 -44.31
C ALA A 479 7.50 2.37 -44.70
N TRP A 480 7.01 1.62 -45.68
CA TRP A 480 7.69 0.45 -46.23
C TRP A 480 9.06 0.77 -46.81
N GLN A 481 9.16 1.83 -47.63
CA GLN A 481 10.43 2.24 -48.25
C GLN A 481 11.49 2.69 -47.23
N SER A 482 11.04 3.20 -46.10
CA SER A 482 11.90 3.72 -45.05
C SER A 482 12.14 2.72 -43.91
N ALA A 483 11.68 1.47 -44.04
CA ALA A 483 11.81 0.42 -43.04
C ALA A 483 11.28 0.81 -41.65
N THR A 484 10.11 1.45 -41.62
CA THR A 484 9.40 1.80 -40.39
C THR A 484 7.96 1.31 -40.47
N THR A 485 7.29 1.31 -39.32
CA THR A 485 5.85 1.08 -39.23
C THR A 485 5.13 2.40 -39.03
N VAL A 486 3.90 2.50 -39.53
CA VAL A 486 3.01 3.60 -39.16
C VAL A 486 1.79 3.03 -38.45
N ALA A 487 1.44 3.63 -37.32
CA ALA A 487 0.31 3.23 -36.50
C ALA A 487 -0.60 4.42 -36.20
N VAL A 488 -1.81 4.12 -35.71
CA VAL A 488 -2.71 5.10 -35.11
C VAL A 488 -2.62 4.90 -33.60
N ARG A 489 -2.43 5.99 -32.87
CA ARG A 489 -2.37 6.03 -31.41
C ARG A 489 -3.41 6.99 -30.89
N GLU A 490 -4.10 6.63 -29.81
CA GLU A 490 -4.99 7.55 -29.10
C GLU A 490 -4.23 8.28 -27.98
N VAL A 491 -4.38 9.60 -27.92
CA VAL A 491 -3.78 10.49 -26.91
C VAL A 491 -4.83 11.55 -26.54
N ASP A 492 -5.22 11.60 -25.27
CA ASP A 492 -6.17 12.60 -24.73
C ASP A 492 -7.42 12.81 -25.61
N GLU A 493 -8.12 11.70 -25.92
CA GLU A 493 -9.33 11.66 -26.77
C GLU A 493 -9.12 12.04 -28.25
N SER A 494 -7.87 12.19 -28.68
CA SER A 494 -7.49 12.47 -30.07
C SER A 494 -6.70 11.32 -30.67
N GLU A 495 -7.01 10.94 -31.91
CA GLU A 495 -6.21 9.96 -32.66
C GLU A 495 -5.04 10.66 -33.37
N GLU A 496 -3.84 10.09 -33.26
CA GLU A 496 -2.63 10.57 -33.93
C GLU A 496 -2.03 9.48 -34.81
N VAL A 497 -1.51 9.89 -35.97
CA VAL A 497 -0.72 9.01 -36.83
C VAL A 497 0.75 9.13 -36.43
N VAL A 498 1.35 8.01 -36.05
CA VAL A 498 2.72 7.92 -35.55
C VAL A 498 3.57 7.03 -36.44
N ALA A 499 4.83 7.40 -36.67
CA ALA A 499 5.83 6.48 -37.21
C ALA A 499 6.54 5.76 -36.06
N MET A 500 6.81 4.48 -36.22
CA MET A 500 7.39 3.62 -35.20
C MET A 500 8.56 2.81 -35.75
N ALA A 501 9.60 2.65 -34.94
CA ALA A 501 10.68 1.69 -35.15
C ALA A 501 10.90 0.90 -33.85
N SER A 502 10.89 -0.43 -33.94
CA SER A 502 11.07 -1.32 -32.77
C SER A 502 12.48 -1.88 -32.77
N LEU A 503 13.15 -1.82 -31.63
CA LEU A 503 14.58 -2.14 -31.47
C LEU A 503 14.77 -3.15 -30.34
N PRO A 504 15.48 -4.26 -30.54
CA PRO A 504 15.91 -5.10 -29.43
C PRO A 504 17.03 -4.40 -28.66
N LEU A 505 16.88 -4.28 -27.34
CA LEU A 505 17.94 -3.66 -26.50
C LEU A 505 19.24 -4.46 -26.51
N ALA A 506 19.17 -5.77 -26.74
CA ALA A 506 20.34 -6.65 -26.81
C ALA A 506 21.27 -6.34 -28.00
N THR A 507 20.74 -5.80 -29.10
CA THR A 507 21.54 -5.45 -30.29
C THR A 507 21.84 -3.96 -30.40
N LEU A 508 21.22 -3.15 -29.54
CA LEU A 508 21.25 -1.70 -29.66
C LEU A 508 22.67 -1.13 -29.57
N ASP A 509 23.20 -0.78 -30.74
CA ASP A 509 24.40 0.00 -30.91
C ASP A 509 24.09 1.42 -31.41
N ARG A 510 25.15 2.23 -31.50
CA ARG A 510 25.06 3.62 -31.94
C ARG A 510 24.54 3.74 -33.38
N ASP A 511 24.95 2.84 -34.27
CA ASP A 511 24.69 2.93 -35.70
C ASP A 511 23.27 2.47 -36.02
N GLU A 512 22.79 1.43 -35.33
CA GLU A 512 21.40 0.98 -35.35
C GLU A 512 20.47 2.10 -34.85
N LEU A 513 20.79 2.71 -33.70
CA LEU A 513 20.00 3.84 -33.18
C LEU A 513 19.94 5.01 -34.18
N ASN A 514 21.08 5.38 -34.77
CA ASN A 514 21.16 6.44 -35.78
C ASN A 514 20.31 6.11 -37.00
N PHE A 515 20.42 4.89 -37.51
CA PHE A 515 19.67 4.42 -38.66
C PHE A 515 18.16 4.61 -38.45
N HIS A 516 17.63 4.20 -37.29
CA HIS A 516 16.21 4.30 -37.02
C HIS A 516 15.74 5.74 -36.76
N VAL A 517 16.51 6.54 -36.02
CA VAL A 517 16.19 7.97 -35.79
C VAL A 517 16.13 8.72 -37.11
N ASP A 518 17.11 8.55 -38.00
CA ASP A 518 17.14 9.23 -39.29
C ASP A 518 15.97 8.84 -40.19
N ARG A 519 15.56 7.56 -40.18
CA ARG A 519 14.40 7.08 -40.95
C ARG A 519 13.09 7.64 -40.43
N LEU A 520 12.89 7.68 -39.11
CA LEU A 520 11.71 8.30 -38.51
C LEU A 520 11.62 9.79 -38.90
N LEU A 521 12.73 10.51 -38.81
CA LEU A 521 12.79 11.92 -39.21
C LEU A 521 12.51 12.12 -40.70
N LEU A 522 13.09 11.28 -41.57
CA LEU A 522 12.86 11.31 -43.02
C LEU A 522 11.37 11.18 -43.34
N ILE A 523 10.71 10.19 -42.76
CA ILE A 523 9.28 9.96 -42.94
C ILE A 523 8.45 11.13 -42.43
N SER A 524 8.81 11.68 -41.26
CA SER A 524 8.14 12.86 -40.72
C SER A 524 8.22 14.04 -41.69
N THR A 525 9.35 14.23 -42.37
CA THR A 525 9.46 15.25 -43.43
C THR A 525 8.66 14.93 -44.69
N GLU A 526 8.61 13.67 -45.12
CA GLU A 526 7.90 13.26 -46.33
C GLU A 526 6.37 13.27 -46.16
N LEU A 527 5.89 12.91 -44.97
CA LEU A 527 4.47 12.79 -44.63
C LEU A 527 3.90 14.00 -43.91
N GLY A 528 4.70 14.67 -43.07
CA GLY A 528 4.25 15.82 -42.26
C GLY A 528 3.91 17.07 -43.08
N GLY A 529 4.31 17.12 -44.36
CA GLY A 529 3.98 18.20 -45.28
C GLY A 529 4.62 19.54 -44.88
N LYS A 530 5.44 20.13 -45.74
CA LYS A 530 5.82 21.55 -45.58
C LYS A 530 4.54 22.38 -45.42
N LYS A 531 4.34 23.04 -44.27
CA LYS A 531 3.40 24.16 -44.15
C LYS A 531 3.68 25.08 -45.35
N ARG A 532 2.74 25.17 -46.29
CA ARG A 532 2.81 26.12 -47.41
C ARG A 532 2.97 27.51 -46.79
N LYS A 533 4.17 28.08 -46.84
CA LYS A 533 4.40 29.50 -46.52
C LYS A 533 3.40 30.33 -47.33
N GLY A 534 2.70 31.21 -46.63
CA GLY A 534 1.50 31.90 -47.09
C GLY A 534 1.63 32.56 -48.46
N ARG A 535 0.55 32.46 -49.23
CA ARG A 535 0.31 33.32 -50.39
C ARG A 535 0.12 34.74 -49.83
N ARG A 536 1.15 35.58 -49.92
CA ARG A 536 1.02 37.04 -49.75
C ARG A 536 -0.03 37.51 -50.74
N VAL A 537 -1.21 37.88 -50.24
CA VAL A 537 -2.15 38.73 -50.97
C VAL A 537 -1.49 40.11 -51.00
N LYS A 538 -1.04 40.55 -52.18
CA LYS A 538 -0.70 41.96 -52.41
C LYS A 538 -2.00 42.76 -52.31
N LYS A 539 -1.92 43.87 -51.57
CA LYS A 539 -2.98 44.87 -51.42
C LYS A 539 -3.58 45.29 -52.74
#